data_AF-A0A392WE33-F1
#
_entry.id   AF-A0A392WE33-F1
#
_cell.length_a   1.000
_cell.length_b   1.000
_cell.length_c   1.000
_cell.angle_alpha   90.00
_cell.angle_beta   90.00
_cell.angle_gamma   90.00
#
_symmetry.space_group_name_H-M   'P 1'
#
loop_
_entity.id
_entity.type
_entity.pdbx_description
1 polymer ?
#
loop_
_entity_poly.entity_id
_entity_poly.type
_entity_poly.pdbx_seq_one_letter_code
_entity_poly.pdbx_strand_id
1 'polypeptide(L)' 'MTPFEALYGRKCRTPLCWFETGKGVVLGPEIVQKMTEKIKMIQEKMRASQNRQKSYA' A
#
# COMPACT_ATOMS: atom_id res chain seq x y z
N MET A 1 -12.31 -28.99 -5.59
CA MET A 1 -11.54 -27.81 -5.13
C MET A 1 -12.25 -27.27 -3.90
N THR A 2 -11.74 -27.54 -2.70
CA THR A 2 -12.34 -26.99 -1.47
C THR A 2 -12.02 -25.50 -1.39
N PRO A 3 -13.01 -24.61 -1.22
CA PRO A 3 -12.72 -23.19 -1.08
C PRO A 3 -11.80 -22.98 0.12
N PHE A 4 -10.87 -22.04 -0.01
CA PHE A 4 -9.93 -21.60 1.04
C PHE A 4 -10.61 -21.34 2.40
N GLU A 5 -11.89 -20.98 2.38
CA GLU A 5 -12.77 -20.78 3.54
C GLU A 5 -12.99 -22.04 4.39
N ALA A 6 -13.07 -23.23 3.76
CA ALA A 6 -13.31 -24.49 4.46
C ALA A 6 -12.09 -24.96 5.28
N LEU A 7 -10.87 -24.55 4.89
CA LEU A 7 -9.64 -24.93 5.59
C LEU A 7 -9.39 -24.13 6.87
N TYR A 8 -9.92 -22.91 6.97
CA TYR A 8 -9.58 -21.99 8.05
C TYR A 8 -10.78 -21.52 8.88
N GLY A 9 -12.02 -21.84 8.49
CA GLY A 9 -13.23 -21.67 9.31
C GLY A 9 -13.55 -20.23 9.75
N ARG A 10 -12.75 -19.24 9.32
CA ARG A 10 -12.85 -17.80 9.59
C ARG A 10 -12.29 -17.03 8.40
N LYS A 11 -12.70 -15.76 8.24
CA LYS A 11 -12.10 -14.83 7.25
C LYS A 11 -10.59 -14.85 7.43
N CYS A 12 -9.86 -15.43 6.48
CA CYS A 12 -8.41 -15.52 6.53
C CYS A 12 -7.82 -14.12 6.67
N ARG A 13 -7.33 -13.80 7.87
CA ARG A 13 -6.57 -12.59 8.11
C ARG A 13 -5.15 -12.86 7.63
N THR A 14 -4.85 -12.43 6.42
CA THR A 14 -3.49 -12.47 5.86
C THR A 14 -2.56 -11.71 6.83
N PRO A 15 -1.31 -12.17 7.07
CA PRO A 15 -0.35 -11.49 7.96
C PRO A 15 -0.07 -10.03 7.57
N LEU A 16 -0.33 -9.67 6.31
CA LEU A 16 -0.29 -8.30 5.80
C LEU A 16 -1.34 -7.36 6.45
N CYS A 17 -2.37 -7.92 7.09
CA CYS A 17 -3.46 -7.17 7.76
C CYS A 17 -3.34 -7.27 9.29
N TRP A 18 -2.13 -7.08 9.80
CA TRP A 18 -1.83 -6.91 11.24
C TRP A 18 -1.57 -5.45 11.63
N PHE A 19 -1.98 -4.48 10.80
CA PHE A 19 -2.03 -3.10 11.26
C PHE A 19 -3.31 -2.94 12.08
N GLU A 20 -3.15 -2.75 13.39
CA GLU A 20 -4.22 -2.52 14.37
C GLU A 20 -5.30 -1.58 13.81
N THR A 21 -6.34 -2.12 13.20
CA THR A 21 -7.44 -1.37 12.58
C THR A 21 -8.43 -0.90 13.66
N GLY A 22 -7.90 -0.42 14.79
CA GLY A 22 -8.64 -0.04 15.99
C GLY A 22 -7.95 1.02 16.83
N LYS A 23 -6.69 1.33 16.55
CA LYS A 23 -6.03 2.55 17.00
C LYS A 23 -5.55 3.22 15.74
N GLY A 24 -6.30 4.21 15.26
CA GLY A 24 -5.76 5.16 14.31
C GLY A 24 -4.51 5.72 14.97
N VAL A 25 -3.35 5.18 14.62
CA VAL A 25 -2.07 5.71 15.07
C VAL A 25 -2.11 7.14 14.59
N VAL A 26 -2.26 8.07 15.52
CA VAL A 26 -2.08 9.49 15.25
C VAL A 26 -0.60 9.64 14.96
N LEU A 27 -0.21 9.27 13.74
CA LEU A 27 1.12 9.48 13.21
C LEU A 27 1.32 10.99 13.28
N GLY A 28 2.29 11.42 14.09
CA GLY A 28 2.57 12.83 14.25
C GLY A 28 2.75 13.52 12.89
N PRO A 29 2.47 14.83 12.81
CA PRO A 29 2.50 15.57 11.55
C PRO A 29 3.82 15.40 10.78
N GLU A 30 4.93 15.24 11.49
CA GLU A 30 6.25 14.96 10.93
C GLU A 30 6.31 13.65 10.12
N ILE A 31 5.66 12.59 10.61
CA ILE A 31 5.68 11.29 9.93
C ILE A 31 4.76 11.35 8.70
N VAL A 32 3.60 12.01 8.83
CA VAL A 32 2.68 12.24 7.70
C VAL A 32 3.38 13.05 6.60
N GLN A 33 4.11 14.10 6.97
CA GLN A 33 4.85 14.93 6.03
C GLN A 33 5.96 14.12 5.32
N LYS A 34 6.77 13.37 6.08
CA LYS A 34 7.81 12.48 5.51
C LYS A 34 7.22 11.43 4.56
N MET A 35 6.08 10.83 4.90
CA MET A 35 5.40 9.88 4.01
C MET A 35 4.87 10.57 2.75
N THR A 36 4.30 11.77 2.89
CA THR A 36 3.77 12.55 1.77
C THR A 36 4.88 12.92 0.77
N GLU A 37 6.05 13.34 1.26
CA GLU A 37 7.22 13.61 0.42
C GLU A 37 7.68 12.37 -0.35
N LYS A 38 7.77 11.22 0.33
CA LYS A 38 8.11 9.95 -0.33
C LYS A 38 7.08 9.55 -1.39
N ILE A 39 5.80 9.74 -1.11
CA ILE A 39 4.71 9.47 -2.08
C ILE A 39 4.87 10.35 -3.32
N LYS A 40 5.13 11.66 -3.14
CA LYS A 40 5.37 12.58 -4.27
C LYS A 40 6.55 12.13 -5.13
N MET A 41 7.68 11.76 -4.51
CA MET A 41 8.84 11.25 -5.25
C MET A 41 8.52 9.99 -6.08
N ILE A 42 7.72 9.06 -5.52
CA ILE A 42 7.32 7.84 -6.25
C ILE A 42 6.42 8.21 -7.44
N GLN A 43 5.45 9.11 -7.25
CA GLN A 43 4.56 9.57 -8.32
C GLN A 43 5.33 10.23 -9.47
N GLU A 44 6.31 11.08 -9.16
CA GLU A 44 7.16 11.71 -10.16
C GLU A 44 7.96 10.68 -10.97
N LYS A 45 8.59 9.71 -10.27
CA LYS A 45 9.33 8.62 -10.93
C LYS A 45 8.44 7.76 -11.82
N MET A 46 7.23 7.42 -11.36
CA MET A 46 6.26 6.68 -12.15
C MET A 46 5.87 7.46 -13.40
N ARG A 47 5.55 8.75 -13.27
CA ARG A 47 5.20 9.61 -14.41
C ARG A 47 6.35 9.75 -15.40
N ALA A 48 7.58 9.93 -14.92
CA ALA A 48 8.76 9.98 -15.78
C ALA A 48 8.97 8.67 -16.55
N SER A 49 8.81 7.52 -15.91
CA SER A 49 8.88 6.22 -16.58
C SER A 49 7.80 6.04 -17.63
N GLN A 50 6.55 6.41 -17.31
CA GLN A 50 5.44 6.34 -18.27
C GLN A 50 5.66 7.24 -19.47
N ASN A 51 6.15 8.46 -19.25
CA ASN A 51 6.46 9.39 -20.34
C ASN A 51 7.57 8.85 -21.25
N ARG A 52 8.63 8.26 -20.68
CA ARG A 52 9.68 7.59 -21.46
C ARG A 52 9.13 6.43 -22.28
N GLN A 53 8.29 5.59 -21.67
CA GLN A 53 7.65 4.48 -22.38
C GLN A 53 6.81 4.97 -23.56
N LYS A 54 6.05 6.06 -23.38
CA LYS A 54 5.26 6.68 -24.44
C LYS A 54 6.10 7.29 -25.55
N SER A 55 7.30 7.80 -25.26
CA SER A 55 8.20 8.32 -26.29
C SER A 55 8.88 7.23 -27.12
N TYR A 56 8.97 6.00 -26.59
CA TYR A 56 9.53 4.85 -27.31
C TYR A 56 8.49 4.06 -28.11
N ALA A 57 7.20 4.24 -27.80
CA ALA A 57 6.08 3.69 -28.56
C ALA A 57 5.78 4.55 -29.80
#